data_AF-A0A914HAH6-F1
#
_entry.id   AF-A0A914HAH6-F1
#
_cell.length_a   1.000
_cell.length_b   1.000
_cell.length_c   1.000
_cell.angle_alpha   90.00
_cell.angle_beta   90.00
_cell.angle_gamma   90.00
#
_symmetry.space_group_name_H-M   'P 1'
#
loop_
_entity.id
_entity.type
_entity.pdbx_description
1 polymer ?
#
loop_
_entity_poly.entity_id
_entity_poly.type
_entity_poly.pdbx_seq_one_letter_code
_entity_poly.pdbx_strand_id
1 'polypeptide(L)'
;MGNLNLFPCAEIHSGIATFHANTLRPQSAPSFANNRSDLPFRSLSDNADLYLTPGISLQDQSLVVRRVHGHGTVAIVGKLVLNEEDLTSSNSAIRAFGVEDSEHRKLWQATRREIVCLADFVIPGYGVPFKVNETLKRLAEYRQTSEEEKREKGDEAEEKRGDEAEERKRREGMKRKNGKRREGMKLKNGREEKG
;
A
#
# COMPACT_ATOMS: atom_id res chain seq x y z
N MET A 1 -5.33 21.21 8.85
CA MET A 1 -5.77 21.64 10.19
C MET A 1 -5.92 23.16 10.18
N GLY A 2 -7.15 23.70 10.07
CA GLY A 2 -7.36 25.15 9.89
C GLY A 2 -7.70 25.92 11.16
N ASN A 3 -8.32 25.27 12.15
CA ASN A 3 -9.00 25.94 13.27
C ASN A 3 -8.53 25.44 14.66
N LEU A 4 -7.30 24.92 14.77
CA LEU A 4 -6.79 24.39 16.05
C LEU A 4 -6.71 25.48 17.14
N ASN A 5 -6.52 26.73 16.73
CA ASN A 5 -6.50 27.90 17.62
C ASN A 5 -7.82 28.14 18.37
N LEU A 6 -8.94 27.55 17.92
CA LEU A 6 -10.23 27.65 18.63
C LEU A 6 -10.31 26.74 19.86
N PHE A 7 -9.34 25.82 20.04
CA PHE A 7 -9.33 24.83 21.11
C PHE A 7 -8.03 24.88 21.92
N PRO A 8 -7.67 26.02 22.54
CA PRO A 8 -6.37 26.21 23.17
C PRO A 8 -6.12 25.31 24.38
N CYS A 9 -7.18 24.81 25.01
CA CYS A 9 -7.13 23.92 26.17
C CYS A 9 -7.36 22.44 25.81
N ALA A 10 -7.51 22.10 24.53
CA ALA A 10 -7.69 20.72 24.13
C ALA A 10 -6.35 19.97 24.07
N GLU A 11 -6.39 18.69 24.40
CA GLU A 11 -5.33 17.76 24.00
C GLU A 11 -5.54 17.40 22.52
N ILE A 12 -4.51 17.64 21.70
CA ILE A 12 -4.54 17.45 20.25
C ILE A 12 -3.68 16.24 19.90
N HIS A 13 -4.31 15.22 19.32
CA HIS A 13 -3.60 14.12 18.70
C HIS A 13 -3.41 14.43 17.21
N SER A 14 -2.16 14.44 16.75
CA SER A 14 -1.82 14.66 15.35
C SER A 14 -0.66 13.78 14.96
N GLY A 15 -0.97 12.71 14.22
CA GLY A 15 0.00 11.68 13.87
C GLY A 15 0.61 11.06 15.12
N ILE A 16 1.93 10.88 15.13
CA ILE A 16 2.63 10.25 16.25
C ILE A 16 2.91 11.20 17.43
N ALA A 17 2.26 12.37 17.45
CA ALA A 17 2.46 13.38 18.47
C ALA A 17 1.14 13.74 19.18
N THR A 18 1.27 14.11 20.44
CA THR A 18 0.20 14.71 21.24
C THR A 18 0.65 16.07 21.72
N PHE A 19 -0.21 17.06 21.61
CA PHE A 19 0.08 18.44 22.00
C PHE A 19 -0.98 18.90 23.00
N HIS A 20 -0.56 19.60 24.04
CA HIS A 20 -1.47 20.29 24.94
C HIS A 20 -0.85 21.63 25.34
N ALA A 21 -1.54 22.73 25.01
CA ALA A 21 -1.00 24.08 25.06
C ALA A 21 0.38 24.16 24.37
N ASN A 22 1.43 24.56 25.09
CA ASN A 22 2.78 24.68 24.56
C ASN A 22 3.65 23.42 24.76
N THR A 23 3.05 22.31 25.19
CA THR A 23 3.77 21.05 25.45
C THR A 23 3.55 20.07 24.33
N LEU A 24 4.63 19.68 23.66
CA LEU A 24 4.65 18.56 22.72
C LEU A 24 5.11 17.29 23.44
N ARG A 25 4.37 16.19 23.26
CA ARG A 25 4.72 14.87 23.76
C ARG A 25 4.75 13.89 22.58
N PRO A 26 5.87 13.20 22.33
CA PRO A 26 5.85 12.06 21.43
C PRO A 26 4.88 11.02 22.00
N GLN A 27 4.08 10.41 21.12
CA GLN A 27 3.19 9.36 21.54
C GLN A 27 4.00 8.12 21.96
N SER A 28 3.75 7.63 23.17
CA SER A 28 4.15 6.28 23.59
C SER A 28 3.73 5.25 22.53
N ALA A 29 4.57 4.23 22.35
CA ALA A 29 4.42 3.22 21.31
C ALA A 29 2.97 2.71 21.23
N PRO A 30 2.36 2.68 20.04
CA PRO A 30 1.02 2.16 19.88
C PRO A 30 0.98 0.70 20.34
N SER A 31 -0.15 0.31 20.91
CA SER A 31 -0.39 -1.09 21.27
C SER A 31 -0.75 -1.88 20.03
N PHE A 32 -0.16 -3.06 19.88
CA PHE A 32 -0.57 -4.10 18.94
C PHE A 32 -1.32 -5.14 19.76
N ALA A 33 -2.58 -4.87 20.11
CA ALA A 33 -3.26 -5.75 21.07
C ALA A 33 -4.78 -5.73 20.95
N ASN A 34 -5.28 -6.36 19.90
CA ASN A 34 -6.57 -7.07 19.93
C ASN A 34 -6.69 -7.95 18.68
N ASN A 35 -7.38 -9.08 18.79
CA ASN A 35 -7.55 -10.11 17.74
C ASN A 35 -8.42 -9.61 16.56
N ARG A 36 -8.49 -8.30 16.33
CA ARG A 36 -9.48 -7.62 15.50
C ARG A 36 -8.87 -6.91 14.30
N SER A 37 -7.64 -6.41 14.44
CA SER A 37 -6.92 -5.73 13.36
C SER A 37 -5.42 -5.82 13.59
N ASP A 38 -4.68 -5.85 12.49
CA ASP A 38 -3.22 -5.80 12.50
C ASP A 38 -2.68 -4.35 12.60
N LEU A 39 -3.58 -3.36 12.63
CA LEU A 39 -3.20 -1.96 12.73
C LEU A 39 -2.83 -1.57 14.17
N PRO A 40 -1.70 -0.85 14.37
CA PRO A 40 -1.37 -0.29 15.67
C PRO A 40 -2.43 0.70 16.13
N PHE A 41 -2.81 0.65 17.40
CA PHE A 41 -3.80 1.57 17.96
C PHE A 41 -3.45 2.03 19.37
N ARG A 42 -4.18 3.05 19.82
CA ARG A 42 -4.17 3.55 21.20
C ARG A 42 -5.60 3.64 21.69
N SER A 43 -5.87 3.09 22.87
CA SER A 43 -7.17 3.28 23.49
C SER A 43 -7.26 4.67 24.11
N LEU A 44 -8.32 5.40 23.75
CA LEU A 44 -8.67 6.69 24.36
C LEU A 44 -9.73 6.51 25.46
N SER A 45 -10.56 5.48 25.33
CA SER A 45 -11.58 5.07 26.31
C SER A 45 -12.07 3.64 26.01
N ASP A 46 -12.92 3.08 26.88
CA ASP A 46 -13.47 1.72 26.77
C ASP A 46 -14.14 1.38 25.43
N ASN A 47 -14.58 2.40 24.68
CA ASN A 47 -15.23 2.22 23.39
C ASN A 47 -14.60 3.04 22.26
N ALA A 48 -13.51 3.77 22.49
CA ALA A 48 -12.89 4.59 21.45
C ALA A 48 -11.38 4.33 21.37
N ASP A 49 -10.92 3.95 20.18
CA ASP A 49 -9.51 3.73 19.88
C ASP A 49 -9.07 4.60 18.70
N LEU A 50 -7.87 5.15 18.80
CA LEU A 50 -7.19 5.87 17.74
C LEU A 50 -6.23 4.90 17.04
N TYR A 51 -6.53 4.57 15.79
CA TYR A 51 -5.72 3.70 14.94
C TYR A 51 -4.71 4.53 14.15
N LEU A 52 -3.47 4.03 14.04
CA LEU A 52 -2.56 4.49 13.02
C LEU A 52 -3.02 3.92 11.68
N THR A 53 -3.39 4.81 10.77
CA THR A 53 -3.94 4.45 9.47
C THR A 53 -3.18 5.14 8.37
N PRO A 54 -1.97 4.65 8.01
CA PRO A 54 -1.17 5.24 6.95
C PRO A 54 -1.99 5.41 5.67
N GLY A 55 -2.10 6.65 5.22
CA GLY A 55 -2.96 7.09 4.12
C GLY A 55 -2.16 7.90 3.12
N ILE A 56 -2.52 9.18 2.96
CA ILE A 56 -1.70 10.14 2.19
C ILE A 56 -0.39 10.40 2.94
N SER A 57 -0.45 10.47 4.26
CA SER A 57 0.72 10.50 5.14
C SER A 57 0.88 9.16 5.85
N LEU A 58 2.13 8.75 6.09
CA LEU A 58 2.44 7.58 6.92
C LEU A 58 1.98 7.74 8.38
N GLN A 59 1.69 8.96 8.80
CA GLN A 59 1.23 9.29 10.14
C GLN A 59 -0.27 9.58 10.20
N ASP A 60 -1.04 9.32 9.13
CA ASP A 60 -2.48 9.48 9.17
C ASP A 60 -3.11 8.57 10.23
N GLN A 61 -4.22 9.01 10.83
CA GLN A 61 -4.90 8.32 11.92
C GLN A 61 -6.41 8.31 11.70
N SER A 62 -7.06 7.27 12.22
CA SER A 62 -8.52 7.12 12.22
C SER A 62 -9.02 6.86 13.62
N LEU A 63 -10.15 7.46 13.98
CA LEU A 63 -10.82 7.21 15.25
C LEU A 63 -11.91 6.14 15.04
N VAL A 64 -11.86 5.06 15.79
CA VAL A 64 -12.89 4.01 15.76
C VAL A 64 -13.63 4.01 17.08
N VAL A 65 -14.94 4.25 17.02
CA VAL A 65 -15.85 4.29 18.17
C VAL A 65 -16.83 3.14 18.06
N ARG A 66 -16.84 2.27 19.07
CA ARG A 66 -17.69 1.09 19.15
C ARG A 66 -18.96 1.36 19.94
N ARG A 67 -19.96 0.51 19.71
CA ARG A 67 -21.24 0.51 20.44
C ARG A 67 -21.95 1.87 20.36
N VAL A 68 -21.87 2.53 19.21
CA VAL A 68 -22.59 3.77 18.93
C VAL A 68 -24.05 3.43 18.67
N HIS A 69 -24.95 4.05 19.43
CA HIS A 69 -26.38 3.79 19.34
C HIS A 69 -26.90 4.04 17.90
N GLY A 70 -27.58 3.05 17.34
CA GLY A 70 -28.13 3.09 15.98
C GLY A 70 -27.12 2.91 14.84
N HIS A 71 -25.81 2.89 15.13
CA HIS A 71 -24.76 2.89 14.10
C HIS A 71 -23.69 1.80 14.29
N GLY A 72 -23.68 1.08 15.41
CA GLY A 72 -22.72 -0.01 15.65
C GLY A 72 -21.30 0.53 15.87
N THR A 73 -20.36 0.13 15.03
CA THR A 73 -18.98 0.64 15.02
C THR A 73 -18.82 1.74 13.98
N VAL A 74 -18.49 2.95 14.43
CA VAL A 74 -18.27 4.13 13.59
C VAL A 74 -16.78 4.40 13.46
N ALA A 75 -16.28 4.53 12.23
CA ALA A 75 -14.92 4.95 11.95
C ALA A 75 -14.90 6.37 11.34
N ILE A 76 -14.17 7.29 11.97
CA ILE A 76 -13.86 8.62 11.44
C ILE A 76 -12.47 8.55 10.82
N VAL A 77 -12.41 8.60 9.50
CA VAL A 77 -11.22 8.14 8.76
C VAL A 77 -10.50 9.24 8.00
N GLY A 78 -11.07 10.44 7.96
CA GLY A 78 -10.48 11.56 7.22
C GLY A 78 -10.15 11.17 5.78
N LYS A 79 -8.96 11.51 5.29
CA LYS A 79 -8.58 11.25 3.88
C LYS A 79 -8.20 9.79 3.59
N LEU A 80 -8.25 8.89 4.57
CA LEU A 80 -8.05 7.46 4.32
C LEU A 80 -9.08 6.96 3.29
N VAL A 81 -10.35 7.37 3.45
CA VAL A 81 -11.45 7.17 2.50
C VAL A 81 -12.04 8.52 2.16
N LEU A 82 -12.05 8.88 0.87
CA LEU A 82 -12.48 10.20 0.46
C LEU A 82 -13.99 10.36 0.49
N ASN A 83 -14.72 9.36 0.01
CA ASN A 83 -16.19 9.25 -0.02
C ASN A 83 -16.57 7.77 -0.27
N GLU A 84 -17.86 7.46 -0.37
CA GLU A 84 -18.31 6.09 -0.64
C GLU A 84 -17.90 5.62 -2.04
N GLU A 85 -17.95 6.51 -3.03
CA GLU A 85 -17.63 6.20 -4.43
C GLU A 85 -16.15 5.86 -4.63
N ASP A 86 -15.26 6.36 -3.77
CA ASP A 86 -13.83 6.06 -3.73
C ASP A 86 -13.56 4.57 -3.39
N LEU A 87 -14.46 3.92 -2.64
CA LEU A 87 -14.36 2.49 -2.36
C LEU A 87 -14.85 1.63 -3.53
N THR A 88 -15.75 2.14 -4.37
CA THR A 88 -16.37 1.39 -5.47
C THR A 88 -15.70 1.64 -6.83
N SER A 89 -15.16 2.84 -7.04
CA SER A 89 -14.45 3.24 -8.26
C SER A 89 -13.03 2.68 -8.29
N SER A 90 -12.47 2.39 -9.47
CA SER A 90 -11.05 2.00 -9.60
C SER A 90 -10.17 3.00 -8.86
N ASN A 91 -9.06 2.56 -8.23
CA ASN A 91 -8.10 3.27 -7.34
C ASN A 91 -7.52 4.63 -7.86
N SER A 92 -8.32 5.45 -8.52
CA SER A 92 -8.00 6.73 -9.15
C SER A 92 -7.69 7.78 -8.09
N ALA A 93 -8.36 7.74 -6.95
CA ALA A 93 -8.08 8.58 -5.79
C ALA A 93 -6.64 8.42 -5.30
N ILE A 94 -6.19 7.19 -5.00
CA ILE A 94 -4.84 6.94 -4.49
C ILE A 94 -3.77 7.48 -5.46
N ARG A 95 -3.99 7.32 -6.77
CA ARG A 95 -3.13 7.89 -7.80
C ARG A 95 -3.21 9.41 -7.86
N ALA A 96 -4.40 9.99 -7.75
CA ALA A 96 -4.64 11.43 -7.85
C ALA A 96 -4.02 12.21 -6.67
N PHE A 97 -3.93 11.60 -5.48
CA PHE A 97 -3.32 12.23 -4.31
C PHE A 97 -1.78 12.12 -4.28
N GLY A 98 -1.14 11.66 -5.36
CA GLY A 98 0.29 11.80 -5.57
C GLY A 98 1.17 10.83 -4.76
N VAL A 99 0.61 9.72 -4.26
CA VAL A 99 1.42 8.66 -3.64
C VAL A 99 2.08 7.84 -4.74
N GLU A 100 3.28 8.28 -5.15
CA GLU A 100 4.07 7.63 -6.20
C GLU A 100 4.75 6.34 -5.75
N ASP A 101 5.07 6.24 -4.46
CA ASP A 101 5.68 5.04 -3.90
C ASP A 101 4.69 3.87 -3.89
N SER A 102 5.13 2.74 -4.46
CA SER A 102 4.27 1.59 -4.65
C SER A 102 3.96 0.85 -3.35
N GLU A 103 4.90 0.84 -2.40
CA GLU A 103 4.70 0.18 -1.11
C GLU A 103 3.79 1.03 -0.22
N HIS A 104 3.94 2.36 -0.22
CA HIS A 104 3.02 3.27 0.44
C HIS A 104 1.59 3.15 -0.13
N ARG A 105 1.42 3.05 -1.45
CA ARG A 105 0.07 2.79 -2.01
C ARG A 105 -0.55 1.50 -1.50
N LYS A 106 0.22 0.41 -1.41
CA LYS A 106 -0.28 -0.86 -0.87
C LYS A 106 -0.63 -0.75 0.59
N LEU A 107 0.23 -0.10 1.37
CA LEU A 107 -0.03 0.14 2.78
C LEU A 107 -1.31 0.96 2.98
N TRP A 108 -1.53 1.98 2.16
CA TRP A 108 -2.78 2.76 2.17
C TRP A 108 -3.99 1.87 1.81
N GLN A 109 -3.90 1.05 0.76
CA GLN A 109 -4.97 0.12 0.40
C GLN A 109 -5.27 -0.90 1.50
N ALA A 110 -4.24 -1.48 2.11
CA ALA A 110 -4.38 -2.45 3.19
C ALA A 110 -5.03 -1.83 4.43
N THR A 111 -4.59 -0.64 4.80
CA THR A 111 -5.17 0.11 5.91
C THR A 111 -6.62 0.48 5.65
N ARG A 112 -6.98 0.89 4.42
CA ARG A 112 -8.37 1.14 4.02
C ARG A 112 -9.24 -0.10 4.22
N ARG A 113 -8.76 -1.27 3.76
CA ARG A 113 -9.47 -2.54 3.91
C ARG A 113 -9.72 -2.86 5.38
N GLU A 114 -8.68 -2.83 6.20
CA GLU A 114 -8.77 -3.11 7.64
C GLU A 114 -9.86 -2.26 8.30
N ILE A 115 -9.81 -0.94 8.10
CA ILE A 115 -10.79 -0.03 8.71
C ILE A 115 -12.21 -0.24 8.19
N VAL A 116 -12.38 -0.46 6.88
CA VAL A 116 -13.71 -0.74 6.29
C VAL A 116 -14.27 -2.06 6.82
N CYS A 117 -13.45 -3.09 7.00
CA CYS A 117 -13.90 -4.37 7.54
C CYS A 117 -14.26 -4.29 9.04
N LEU A 118 -13.62 -3.39 9.79
CA LEU A 118 -13.91 -3.14 11.21
C LEU A 118 -15.19 -2.33 11.46
N ALA A 119 -15.59 -1.48 10.52
CA ALA A 119 -16.65 -0.50 10.72
C ALA A 119 -18.01 -0.96 10.17
N ASP A 120 -19.06 -0.54 10.86
CA ASP A 120 -20.45 -0.61 10.36
C ASP A 120 -20.84 0.71 9.67
N PHE A 121 -20.14 1.80 10.00
CA PHE A 121 -20.41 3.15 9.51
C PHE A 121 -19.11 3.95 9.36
N VAL A 122 -18.95 4.69 8.27
CA VAL A 122 -17.73 5.46 7.98
C VAL A 122 -18.08 6.94 7.84
N ILE A 123 -17.28 7.79 8.48
CA ILE A 123 -17.26 9.24 8.31
C ILE A 123 -16.00 9.59 7.49
N PRO A 124 -16.14 9.81 6.18
CA PRO A 124 -15.02 10.09 5.29
C PRO A 124 -14.50 11.53 5.42
N GLY A 125 -13.37 11.81 4.76
CA GLY A 125 -12.76 13.14 4.73
C GLY A 125 -13.50 14.15 3.85
N TYR A 126 -14.28 13.65 2.88
CA TYR A 126 -15.12 14.44 1.99
C TYR A 126 -16.50 13.77 1.83
N GLY A 127 -17.54 14.54 1.54
CA GLY A 127 -18.89 13.99 1.34
C GLY A 127 -19.60 13.61 2.65
N VAL A 128 -20.59 12.72 2.53
CA VAL A 128 -21.50 12.36 3.62
C VAL A 128 -21.09 11.04 4.28
N PRO A 129 -21.34 10.86 5.59
CA PRO A 129 -21.19 9.56 6.24
C PRO A 129 -22.07 8.49 5.60
N PHE A 130 -21.59 7.25 5.56
CA PHE A 130 -22.28 6.14 4.91
C PHE A 130 -22.16 4.83 5.71
N LYS A 131 -23.13 3.94 5.49
CA LYS A 131 -23.16 2.61 6.12
C LYS A 131 -22.31 1.64 5.31
N VAL A 132 -21.46 0.89 6.00
CA VAL A 132 -20.66 -0.18 5.38
C VAL A 132 -21.54 -1.42 5.24
N ASN A 133 -21.73 -1.87 4.01
CA ASN A 133 -22.42 -3.12 3.71
C ASN A 133 -21.43 -4.21 3.29
N GLU A 134 -21.91 -5.46 3.21
CA GLU A 134 -21.07 -6.60 2.83
C GLU A 134 -20.47 -6.49 1.42
N THR A 135 -21.13 -5.77 0.51
CA THR A 135 -20.58 -5.48 -0.82
C THR A 135 -19.33 -4.62 -0.72
N LEU A 136 -19.35 -3.56 0.10
CA LEU A 136 -18.21 -2.68 0.32
C LEU A 136 -17.04 -3.43 0.98
N LYS A 137 -17.31 -4.30 1.95
CA LYS A 137 -16.27 -5.15 2.57
C LYS A 137 -15.62 -6.06 1.55
N ARG A 138 -16.41 -6.78 0.74
CA ARG A 138 -15.91 -7.66 -0.32
C ARG A 138 -15.09 -6.91 -1.38
N LEU A 139 -15.52 -5.71 -1.76
CA LEU A 139 -14.78 -4.88 -2.71
C LEU A 139 -13.41 -4.48 -2.16
N ALA A 140 -13.31 -4.21 -0.86
CA ALA A 140 -12.03 -3.91 -0.20
C ALA A 140 -11.10 -5.13 -0.15
N GLU A 141 -11.65 -6.34 0.04
CA GLU A 141 -10.88 -7.60 0.04
C GLU A 141 -10.37 -8.00 -1.34
N TYR A 142 -11.24 -7.99 -2.36
CA TYR A 142 -10.93 -8.46 -3.72
C TYR A 142 -9.83 -7.66 -4.42
N ARG A 143 -9.68 -6.37 -4.09
CA ARG A 143 -8.66 -5.52 -4.71
C ARG A 143 -7.24 -5.85 -4.28
N GLN A 144 -7.04 -6.41 -3.09
CA GLN A 144 -5.71 -6.84 -2.67
C GLN A 144 -5.27 -8.11 -3.40
N THR A 145 -6.12 -9.13 -3.46
CA THR A 145 -5.79 -10.41 -4.08
C THR A 145 -5.51 -10.25 -5.58
N SER A 146 -6.29 -9.43 -6.27
CA SER A 146 -6.09 -9.18 -7.72
C SER A 146 -4.86 -8.34 -8.06
N GLU A 147 -4.35 -7.51 -7.13
CA GLU A 147 -3.07 -6.81 -7.29
C GLU A 147 -1.87 -7.72 -6.95
N GLU A 148 -2.02 -8.62 -5.96
CA GLU A 148 -1.02 -9.64 -5.61
C GLU A 148 -0.85 -10.69 -6.73
N GLU A 149 -1.95 -11.24 -7.26
CA GLU A 149 -1.92 -12.21 -8.36
C GLU A 149 -1.30 -11.65 -9.65
N LYS A 150 -1.47 -10.34 -9.92
CA LYS A 150 -0.82 -9.67 -11.06
C LYS A 150 0.69 -9.54 -10.86
N ARG A 151 1.14 -9.45 -9.61
CA ARG A 151 2.54 -9.35 -9.24
C ARG A 151 3.25 -10.69 -9.41
N GLU A 152 2.67 -11.76 -8.87
CA GLU A 152 3.21 -13.12 -9.05
C GLU A 152 3.36 -13.47 -10.54
N LYS A 153 2.34 -13.17 -11.36
CA LYS A 153 2.41 -13.38 -12.81
C LYS A 153 3.39 -12.46 -13.54
N GLY A 154 3.62 -11.26 -13.02
CA GLY A 154 4.56 -10.28 -13.57
C GLY A 154 6.01 -10.68 -13.31
N ASP A 155 6.31 -11.05 -12.06
CA ASP A 155 7.63 -11.48 -11.60
C ASP A 155 8.02 -12.80 -12.30
N GLU A 156 7.11 -13.78 -12.41
CA GLU A 156 7.32 -15.01 -13.19
C GLU A 156 7.60 -14.74 -14.68
N ALA A 157 7.00 -13.69 -15.26
CA ALA A 157 7.19 -13.33 -16.66
C ALA A 157 8.49 -12.56 -16.91
N GLU A 158 9.04 -11.89 -15.89
CA GLU A 158 10.34 -11.21 -15.95
C GLU A 158 11.48 -12.22 -15.77
N GLU A 159 11.35 -13.16 -14.84
CA GLU A 159 12.31 -14.27 -14.63
C GLU A 159 12.47 -15.12 -15.90
N LYS A 160 11.38 -15.55 -16.52
CA LYS A 160 11.40 -16.30 -17.79
C LYS A 160 12.09 -15.53 -18.93
N ARG A 161 11.92 -14.20 -18.98
CA ARG A 161 12.59 -13.35 -19.99
C ARG A 161 14.09 -13.20 -19.71
N GLY A 162 14.49 -13.18 -18.44
CA GLY A 162 15.89 -13.20 -18.03
C GLY A 162 16.60 -14.47 -18.49
N ASP A 163 15.98 -15.63 -18.23
CA ASP A 163 16.51 -16.94 -18.59
C ASP A 163 16.64 -17.12 -20.11
N GLU A 164 15.61 -16.74 -20.87
CA GLU A 164 15.63 -16.79 -22.34
C GLU A 164 16.72 -15.88 -22.94
N ALA A 165 16.93 -14.69 -22.36
CA ALA A 165 17.96 -13.76 -22.79
C ALA A 165 19.38 -14.29 -22.49
N GLU A 166 19.58 -14.96 -21.35
CA GLU A 166 20.85 -15.59 -21.01
C GLU A 166 21.16 -16.78 -21.93
N GLU A 167 20.16 -17.63 -22.20
CA GLU A 167 20.33 -18.78 -23.10
C GLU A 167 20.66 -18.34 -24.53
N ARG A 168 20.02 -17.27 -25.01
CA ARG A 168 20.31 -16.69 -26.33
C ARG A 168 21.76 -16.18 -26.42
N LYS A 169 22.26 -15.51 -25.38
CA LYS A 169 23.67 -15.06 -25.31
C LYS A 169 24.64 -16.24 -25.32
N ARG A 170 24.33 -17.34 -24.60
CA ARG A 170 25.16 -18.56 -24.62
C ARG A 170 25.23 -19.19 -26.02
N ARG A 171 24.08 -19.30 -26.71
CA ARG A 171 24.00 -19.85 -28.08
C ARG A 171 24.78 -18.98 -29.09
N GLU A 172 24.67 -17.65 -29.00
CA GLU A 172 25.42 -16.73 -29.87
C GLU A 172 26.93 -16.75 -29.58
N GLY A 173 27.33 -16.85 -28.31
CA GLY A 173 28.73 -17.02 -27.91
C GLY A 173 29.35 -18.32 -28.46
N MET A 174 28.60 -19.42 -28.46
CA MET A 174 29.04 -20.71 -29.02
C MET A 174 29.21 -20.65 -30.55
N LYS A 175 28.30 -19.99 -31.26
CA LYS A 175 28.40 -19.77 -32.72
C LYS A 175 29.64 -18.97 -33.09
N ARG A 176 29.98 -17.92 -32.33
CA ARG A 176 31.19 -17.11 -32.54
C ARG A 176 32.48 -17.90 -32.29
N LYS A 177 32.53 -18.76 -31.27
CA LYS A 177 33.67 -19.65 -31.01
C LYS A 177 33.87 -20.68 -32.13
N ASN A 178 32.78 -21.26 -32.66
CA ASN A 178 32.85 -22.22 -33.76
C ASN A 178 33.20 -21.57 -35.12
N GLY A 179 32.76 -20.32 -35.35
CA GLY A 179 33.15 -19.54 -36.53
C GLY A 179 34.66 -19.25 -36.59
N LYS A 180 35.23 -18.77 -35.47
CA LYS A 180 36.68 -18.51 -35.37
C LYS A 180 37.54 -19.77 -35.52
N ARG A 181 37.08 -20.92 -35.03
CA ARG A 181 37.77 -22.21 -35.25
C ARG A 181 37.81 -22.62 -36.74
N ARG A 182 36.75 -22.35 -37.50
CA ARG A 182 36.69 -22.65 -38.94
C ARG A 182 37.57 -21.71 -39.78
N GLU A 183 37.65 -20.43 -39.43
CA GLU A 183 38.55 -19.49 -40.12
C GLU A 183 40.03 -19.75 -39.82
N GLY A 184 40.38 -20.08 -38.57
CA GLY A 184 41.75 -20.47 -38.22
C GLY A 184 42.23 -21.75 -38.92
N MET A 185 41.31 -22.63 -39.32
CA MET A 185 41.64 -23.86 -40.06
C MET A 185 41.83 -23.61 -41.56
N LYS A 186 41.11 -22.63 -42.14
CA LYS A 186 41.29 -22.24 -43.56
C LYS A 186 42.60 -21.51 -43.82
N LEU A 187 43.10 -20.72 -42.87
CA LEU A 187 44.38 -20.01 -43.01
C LEU A 187 45.61 -20.93 -42.96
N LYS A 188 45.49 -22.14 -42.39
CA LYS A 188 46.60 -23.11 -42.37
C LYS A 188 46.73 -23.92 -43.66
N ASN A 189 45.65 -24.09 -44.43
CA ASN A 189 45.68 -24.87 -45.68
C ASN A 189 46.01 -24.03 -46.93
N GLY A 190 46.17 -22.71 -46.81
CA GLY A 190 46.45 -21.81 -47.94
C GLY A 190 47.92 -21.43 -48.12
N ARG A 191 48.85 -22.04 -47.38
CA ARG A 191 50.27 -21.63 -47.38
C ARG A 191 51.25 -22.68 -47.92
N GLU A 192 50.77 -23.77 -48.52
CA GLU A 192 51.64 -24.80 -49.11
C GLU A 192 51.64 -24.86 -50.65
N GLU A 193 50.88 -24.01 -51.35
CA GLU A 193 50.97 -23.90 -52.81
C GLU A 193 51.56 -22.55 -53.23
N LYS A 194 52.88 -22.44 -53.14
CA LYS A 194 53.77 -21.57 -53.95
C LYS A 194 55.20 -21.74 -53.45
N GLY A 195 55.88 -22.72 -54.02
CA GLY A 195 57.32 -22.97 -53.91
C GLY A 195 57.72 -23.93 -55.01
#